data_AF-A0A9R0WQH5-F1
#
_entry.id   AF-A0A9R0WQH5-F1
#
_cell.length_a   1.000
_cell.length_b   1.000
_cell.length_c   1.000
_cell.angle_alpha   90.00
_cell.angle_beta   90.00
_cell.angle_gamma   90.00
#
_symmetry.space_group_name_H-M   'P 1'
#
loop_
_entity.id
_entity.type
_entity.pdbx_description
1 polymer ?
#
loop_
_entity_poly.entity_id
_entity_poly.type
_entity_poly.pdbx_seq_one_letter_code
_entity_poly.pdbx_strand_id
1 'polypeptide(L)'
;MLWHIVDVRDVADALLLVYEKPESSGRYICAPNYISAKAMLEFLKKRYPDYNYVKCKSELDHNFPITPISSAKLRNLGWKPRELEETLLDSIEYYRKTGILQDGEGEGHACRLPDIFRFFHASEE
;
A
#
# COMPACT_ATOMS: atom_id res chain seq x y z
N MET A 1 9.66 7.70 4.00
CA MET A 1 8.39 7.29 4.65
C MET A 1 8.06 5.85 4.26
N LEU A 2 7.63 5.02 5.22
CA LEU A 2 7.22 3.64 5.01
C LEU A 2 5.70 3.54 5.13
N TRP A 3 5.04 2.91 4.16
CA TRP A 3 3.60 2.66 4.21
C TRP A 3 3.36 1.22 4.60
N HIS A 4 2.50 1.02 5.59
CA HIS A 4 1.96 -0.28 5.94
C HIS A 4 0.73 -0.55 5.08
N ILE A 5 0.72 -1.68 4.41
CA ILE A 5 -0.35 -2.07 3.49
C ILE A 5 -0.88 -3.44 3.91
N VAL A 6 -2.19 -3.58 3.87
CA VAL A 6 -2.90 -4.84 4.11
C VAL A 6 -3.99 -4.98 3.06
N ASP A 7 -4.18 -6.20 2.58
CA ASP A 7 -5.29 -6.51 1.67
C ASP A 7 -6.63 -6.37 2.42
N VAL A 8 -7.63 -5.76 1.78
CA VAL A 8 -8.95 -5.55 2.41
C VAL A 8 -9.62 -6.88 2.80
N ARG A 9 -9.36 -7.96 2.06
CA ARG A 9 -9.86 -9.31 2.37
C ARG A 9 -9.17 -9.87 3.60
N ASP A 10 -7.87 -9.66 3.73
CA ASP A 10 -7.12 -10.11 4.91
C ASP A 10 -7.56 -9.40 6.19
N VAL A 11 -8.03 -8.14 6.08
CA VAL A 11 -8.65 -7.42 7.20
C VAL A 11 -9.95 -8.09 7.61
N ALA A 12 -10.82 -8.44 6.65
CA ALA A 12 -12.06 -9.16 6.94
C ALA A 12 -11.78 -10.53 7.58
N ASP A 13 -10.84 -11.28 7.03
CA ASP A 13 -10.41 -12.58 7.56
C ASP A 13 -9.82 -12.44 8.98
N ALA A 14 -9.04 -11.39 9.24
CA ALA A 14 -8.51 -11.10 10.58
C ALA A 14 -9.60 -10.78 11.59
N LEU A 15 -10.59 -9.98 11.20
CA LEU A 15 -11.72 -9.61 12.05
C LEU A 15 -12.55 -10.84 12.43
N LEU A 16 -12.84 -11.70 11.45
CA LEU A 16 -13.55 -12.96 11.68
C LEU A 16 -12.75 -13.88 12.61
N LEU A 17 -11.44 -14.07 12.33
CA LEU A 17 -10.58 -14.91 13.14
C LEU A 17 -10.53 -14.46 14.61
N VAL A 18 -10.35 -13.16 14.86
CA VAL A 18 -10.30 -12.62 16.23
C VAL A 18 -11.63 -12.78 16.94
N TYR A 19 -12.75 -12.66 16.21
CA TYR A 19 -14.09 -12.90 16.75
C TYR A 19 -14.32 -14.37 17.15
N GLU A 20 -13.87 -15.31 16.33
CA GLU A 20 -14.14 -16.75 16.52
C GLU A 20 -13.24 -17.41 17.57
N LYS A 21 -12.03 -16.89 17.79
CA LYS A 21 -11.03 -17.49 18.70
C LYS A 21 -11.27 -17.05 20.15
N PRO A 22 -11.71 -17.94 21.07
CA PRO A 22 -11.97 -17.58 22.46
C PRO A 22 -10.74 -17.09 23.22
N GLU A 23 -9.54 -17.49 22.80
CA GLU A 23 -8.26 -17.04 23.35
C GLU A 23 -7.89 -15.60 22.92
N SER A 24 -8.64 -15.00 22.00
CA SER A 24 -8.39 -13.64 21.53
C SER A 24 -8.64 -12.60 22.62
N SER A 25 -7.74 -11.63 22.75
CA SER A 25 -7.87 -10.57 23.76
C SER A 25 -7.13 -9.30 23.38
N GLY A 26 -7.66 -8.15 23.79
CA GLY A 26 -7.02 -6.84 23.61
C GLY A 26 -6.89 -6.44 22.14
N ARG A 27 -5.71 -5.90 21.77
CA ARG A 27 -5.47 -5.32 20.43
C ARG A 27 -4.68 -6.27 19.54
N TYR A 28 -4.97 -6.22 18.24
CA TYR A 28 -4.27 -6.92 17.18
C TYR A 28 -3.88 -5.93 16.09
N ILE A 29 -2.65 -6.02 15.62
CA ILE A 29 -2.17 -5.23 14.49
C ILE A 29 -2.35 -6.05 13.22
N CYS A 30 -3.01 -5.45 12.22
CA CYS A 30 -3.27 -6.03 10.90
C CYS A 30 -2.50 -5.23 9.85
N ALA A 31 -1.18 -5.39 9.85
CA ALA A 31 -0.25 -4.68 8.97
C ALA A 31 0.89 -5.64 8.58
N PRO A 32 0.64 -6.57 7.66
CA PRO A 32 1.56 -7.67 7.36
C PRO A 32 2.71 -7.25 6.47
N ASN A 33 2.50 -6.22 5.64
CA ASN A 33 3.40 -5.77 4.61
C ASN A 33 3.72 -4.29 4.81
N TYR A 34 4.88 -3.89 4.30
CA TYR A 34 5.28 -2.50 4.24
C TYR A 34 6.09 -2.20 2.98
N ILE A 35 6.02 -0.96 2.48
CA ILE A 35 6.74 -0.53 1.28
C ILE A 35 7.08 0.95 1.36
N SER A 36 8.24 1.34 0.84
CA SER A 36 8.58 2.75 0.68
C SER A 36 8.00 3.30 -0.61
N ALA A 37 7.79 4.62 -0.70
CA ALA A 37 7.36 5.26 -1.95
C ALA A 37 8.30 4.92 -3.13
N LYS A 38 9.62 4.90 -2.89
CA LYS A 38 10.63 4.52 -3.88
C LYS A 38 10.46 3.08 -4.34
N ALA A 39 10.33 2.13 -3.40
CA ALA A 39 10.15 0.72 -3.74
C ALA A 39 8.83 0.48 -4.50
N MET A 40 7.76 1.20 -4.14
CA MET A 40 6.48 1.13 -4.87
C MET A 40 6.63 1.66 -6.29
N LEU A 41 7.31 2.80 -6.50
CA LEU A 41 7.54 3.35 -7.83
C LEU A 41 8.33 2.39 -8.72
N GLU A 42 9.41 1.81 -8.20
CA GLU A 42 10.23 0.86 -8.96
C GLU A 42 9.48 -0.44 -9.28
N PHE A 43 8.67 -0.94 -8.34
CA PHE A 43 7.76 -2.06 -8.58
C PHE A 43 6.78 -1.76 -9.73
N LEU A 44 6.14 -0.58 -9.69
CA LEU A 44 5.18 -0.16 -10.71
C LEU A 44 5.84 -0.01 -12.09
N LYS A 45 6.96 0.70 -12.19
CA LYS A 45 7.70 0.87 -13.45
C LYS A 45 8.10 -0.46 -14.08
N LYS A 46 8.52 -1.43 -13.26
CA LYS A 46 8.88 -2.77 -13.73
C LYS A 46 7.67 -3.50 -14.31
N ARG A 47 6.49 -3.35 -13.70
CA ARG A 47 5.29 -4.12 -14.07
C ARG A 47 4.42 -3.45 -15.14
N TYR A 48 4.40 -2.13 -15.16
CA TYR A 48 3.59 -1.28 -16.02
C TYR A 48 4.47 -0.17 -16.65
N PRO A 49 5.44 -0.51 -17.52
CA PRO A 49 6.39 0.47 -18.06
C PRO A 49 5.72 1.56 -18.91
N ASP A 50 4.55 1.28 -19.48
CA ASP A 50 3.84 2.16 -20.42
C ASP A 50 3.05 3.29 -19.75
N TYR A 51 3.07 3.36 -18.41
CA TYR A 51 2.35 4.38 -17.65
C TYR A 51 3.17 5.67 -17.54
N ASN A 52 2.47 6.80 -17.47
CA ASN A 52 3.09 8.10 -17.21
C ASN A 52 3.44 8.25 -15.72
N TYR A 53 4.72 8.11 -15.38
CA TYR A 53 5.22 8.28 -14.02
C TYR A 53 5.71 9.72 -13.79
N VAL A 54 5.18 10.36 -12.74
CA VAL A 54 5.70 11.64 -12.27
C VAL A 54 7.11 11.45 -11.70
N LYS A 55 8.02 12.39 -11.96
CA LYS A 55 9.35 12.39 -11.34
C LYS A 55 9.20 12.61 -9.83
N CYS A 56 9.36 11.55 -9.06
CA CYS A 56 9.43 11.62 -7.62
C CYS A 56 10.85 12.00 -7.20
N LYS A 57 11.06 13.24 -6.73
CA LYS A 57 12.33 13.66 -6.09
C LYS A 57 12.41 13.11 -4.67
N SER A 58 12.30 11.80 -4.48
CA SER A 58 12.47 11.20 -3.16
C SER A 58 13.96 10.97 -2.87
N GLU A 59 14.74 12.06 -2.81
CA GLU A 59 16.05 12.06 -2.15
C GLU A 59 15.91 12.29 -0.64
N LEU A 60 14.69 12.57 -0.17
CA LEU A 60 14.32 12.55 1.24
C LEU A 60 14.12 11.10 1.71
N ASP A 61 15.17 10.29 1.59
CA ASP A 61 15.40 9.17 2.50
C ASP A 61 15.69 9.81 3.87
N HIS A 62 14.62 10.29 4.51
CA HIS A 62 14.69 10.59 5.91
C HIS A 62 14.98 9.27 6.61
N ASN A 63 16.24 9.13 7.05
CA ASN A 63 16.79 8.16 7.99
C ASN A 63 16.06 8.20 9.35
N PHE A 64 14.73 8.25 9.34
CA PHE A 64 13.98 7.95 10.53
C PHE A 64 14.15 6.46 10.80
N PRO A 65 14.50 6.04 12.03
CA PRO A 65 14.45 4.65 12.40
C PRO A 65 12.98 4.21 12.36
N ILE A 66 12.53 3.71 11.21
CA ILE A 66 11.20 3.17 11.06
C ILE A 66 11.26 1.76 11.60
N THR A 67 10.86 1.59 12.87
CA THR A 67 10.66 0.25 13.42
C THR A 67 9.46 -0.38 12.70
N PRO A 68 9.65 -1.47 11.95
CA PRO A 68 8.53 -2.13 11.29
C PRO A 68 7.51 -2.58 12.32
N ILE A 69 6.24 -2.23 12.09
CA ILE A 69 5.16 -2.67 12.96
C ILE A 69 4.99 -4.19 12.83
N SER A 70 4.90 -4.88 13.97
CA SER A 70 4.76 -6.34 14.00
C SER A 70 3.29 -6.78 14.07
N SER A 71 2.91 -7.66 13.15
CA SER A 71 1.62 -8.38 13.19
C SER A 71 1.75 -9.77 13.83
N ALA A 72 2.83 -10.04 14.60
CA ALA A 72 3.14 -11.37 15.13
C ALA A 72 2.01 -11.95 15.99
N LYS A 73 1.37 -11.13 16.84
CA LYS A 73 0.26 -11.59 17.69
C LYS A 73 -0.92 -12.13 16.87
N LEU A 74 -1.24 -11.48 15.75
CA LEU A 74 -2.31 -11.90 14.85
C LEU A 74 -1.89 -13.15 14.04
N ARG A 75 -0.64 -13.20 13.56
CA ARG A 75 -0.08 -14.39 12.90
C ARG A 75 -0.08 -15.62 13.82
N ASN A 76 0.22 -15.43 15.11
CA ASN A 76 0.20 -16.51 16.10
C ASN A 76 -1.21 -17.07 16.37
N LEU A 77 -2.28 -16.33 16.06
CA LEU A 77 -3.65 -16.86 16.07
C LEU A 77 -3.99 -17.73 14.85
N GLY A 78 -3.10 -17.82 13.87
CA GLY A 78 -3.30 -18.56 12.63
C GLY A 78 -3.65 -17.69 11.42
N TRP A 79 -3.59 -16.37 11.54
CA TRP A 79 -3.83 -15.46 10.41
C TRP A 79 -2.72 -15.56 9.37
N LYS A 80 -3.11 -15.68 8.10
CA LYS A 80 -2.22 -15.84 6.95
C LYS A 80 -2.55 -14.78 5.89
N PRO A 81 -1.85 -13.62 5.92
CA PRO A 81 -2.09 -12.56 4.95
C PRO A 81 -1.53 -12.91 3.57
N ARG A 82 -2.09 -12.29 2.54
CA ARG A 82 -1.59 -12.29 1.17
C ARG A 82 -0.28 -11.53 1.03
N GLU A 83 0.43 -11.86 -0.03
CA GLU A 83 1.67 -11.16 -0.40
C GLU A 83 1.36 -9.74 -0.88
N LEU A 84 2.30 -8.82 -0.63
CA LEU A 84 2.13 -7.42 -1.01
C LEU A 84 1.92 -7.25 -2.52
N GLU A 85 2.66 -8.00 -3.32
CA GLU A 85 2.56 -7.95 -4.78
C GLU A 85 1.16 -8.33 -5.26
N GLU A 86 0.58 -9.41 -4.74
CA GLU A 86 -0.79 -9.82 -5.05
C GLU A 86 -1.78 -8.68 -4.74
N THR A 87 -1.67 -8.09 -3.56
CA THR A 87 -2.55 -6.98 -3.12
C THR A 87 -2.48 -5.78 -4.07
N LEU A 88 -1.27 -5.38 -4.46
CA LEU A 88 -1.05 -4.22 -5.34
C LEU A 88 -1.54 -4.50 -6.76
N LEU A 89 -1.24 -5.69 -7.31
CA LEU A 89 -1.65 -6.05 -8.67
C LEU A 89 -3.17 -6.17 -8.78
N ASP A 90 -3.84 -6.78 -7.80
CA ASP A 90 -5.30 -6.92 -7.79
C ASP A 90 -5.99 -5.55 -7.75
N SER A 91 -5.44 -4.61 -6.96
CA SER A 91 -5.95 -3.24 -6.90
C SER A 91 -5.82 -2.50 -8.24
N ILE A 92 -4.68 -2.61 -8.92
CA ILE A 92 -4.45 -1.97 -10.22
C ILE A 92 -5.38 -2.55 -11.28
N GLU A 93 -5.54 -3.87 -11.30
CA GLU A 93 -6.43 -4.54 -12.24
C GLU A 93 -7.90 -4.14 -12.01
N TYR A 94 -8.34 -4.05 -10.76
CA TYR A 94 -9.67 -3.54 -10.43
C TYR A 94 -9.86 -2.10 -10.94
N TYR A 95 -8.89 -1.22 -10.74
CA TYR A 95 -8.99 0.16 -11.21
C TYR A 95 -8.96 0.29 -12.74
N ARG A 96 -8.21 -0.57 -13.45
CA ARG A 96 -8.28 -0.66 -14.92
C ARG A 96 -9.68 -1.08 -15.37
N LYS A 97 -10.21 -2.17 -14.81
CA LYS A 97 -11.54 -2.71 -15.18
C LYS A 97 -12.68 -1.74 -14.92
N THR A 98 -12.57 -0.93 -13.88
CA THR A 98 -13.60 0.06 -13.51
C THR A 98 -13.43 1.40 -14.23
N GLY A 99 -12.40 1.57 -15.07
CA GLY A 99 -12.12 2.82 -15.78
C GLY A 99 -11.62 3.95 -14.89
N ILE A 100 -11.24 3.64 -13.64
CA ILE A 100 -10.64 4.60 -12.70
C ILE A 100 -9.20 4.92 -13.14
N LEU A 101 -8.45 3.90 -13.58
CA LEU A 101 -7.18 4.06 -14.27
C LEU A 101 -7.45 4.05 -15.77
N GLN A 102 -7.30 5.20 -16.43
CA GLN A 102 -7.46 5.35 -17.87
C GLN A 102 -6.10 5.24 -18.57
N ASP A 103 -6.06 4.54 -19.70
CA ASP A 103 -4.90 4.50 -20.58
C ASP A 103 -4.70 5.92 -21.18
N GLY A 104 -3.46 6.42 -21.15
CA GLY A 104 -3.11 7.83 -21.29
C GLY A 104 -3.26 8.45 -22.69
N GLU A 105 -4.39 8.25 -23.38
CA GLU A 105 -4.71 8.94 -24.64
C GLU A 105 -5.49 10.26 -24.44
N GLY A 106 -5.81 10.63 -23.20
CA GLY A 106 -6.49 11.89 -22.87
C GLY A 106 -5.53 12.97 -22.36
N GLU A 107 -5.46 14.11 -23.07
CA GLU A 107 -4.95 15.36 -22.51
C GLU A 107 -5.68 15.67 -21.19
N GLY A 108 -4.93 15.74 -20.09
CA GLY A 108 -5.31 16.63 -18.98
C GLY A 108 -5.94 16.02 -17.74
N HIS A 109 -5.94 14.70 -17.51
CA HIS A 109 -6.27 14.16 -16.18
C HIS A 109 -5.07 13.46 -15.54
N ALA A 110 -4.09 14.27 -15.15
CA ALA A 110 -3.06 13.84 -14.22
C ALA A 110 -3.73 13.24 -12.98
N CYS A 111 -3.43 11.99 -12.66
CA CYS A 111 -3.85 11.37 -11.41
C CYS A 111 -3.54 12.32 -10.24
N ARG A 112 -4.58 12.91 -9.65
CA ARG A 112 -4.43 13.76 -8.47
C ARG A 112 -4.14 12.84 -7.30
N LEU A 113 -2.87 12.77 -6.91
CA LEU A 113 -2.50 12.07 -5.68
C LEU A 113 -3.22 12.74 -4.49
N PRO A 114 -3.74 11.96 -3.53
CA PRO A 114 -4.27 12.47 -2.26
C PRO A 114 -3.35 13.50 -1.58
N ASP A 115 -3.92 14.41 -0.80
CA ASP A 115 -3.22 15.56 -0.20
C ASP A 115 -1.94 15.21 0.57
N ILE A 116 -1.91 14.03 1.20
CA ILE A 116 -0.74 13.52 1.91
C ILE A 116 0.50 13.39 1.00
N PHE A 117 0.31 13.15 -0.30
CA PHE A 117 1.39 13.09 -1.29
C PHE A 117 1.77 14.49 -1.83
N ARG A 118 0.83 15.45 -1.79
CA ARG A 118 1.12 16.86 -2.12
C ARG A 118 1.92 17.56 -1.03
N PHE A 119 1.75 17.15 0.23
CA PHE A 119 2.50 17.71 1.36
C PHE A 119 4.03 17.57 1.18
N PHE A 120 4.49 16.50 0.52
CA PHE A 120 5.91 16.30 0.20
C PHE A 120 6.36 16.98 -1.10
N HIS A 121 5.43 17.51 -1.89
CA HIS A 121 5.73 18.32 -3.08
C HIS A 121 5.74 19.82 -2.79
N ALA A 122 4.96 20.27 -1.79
CA ALA A 122 4.76 21.68 -1.46
C ALA A 122 5.75 22.25 -0.43
N SER A 123 6.71 21.46 0.05
CA SER A 123 7.73 21.93 1.01
C SER A 123 8.94 22.59 0.35
N GLU A 124 8.88 22.93 -0.94
CA GLU A 124 9.97 23.57 -1.69
C GLU A 124 9.44 24.66 -2.66
N GLU A 125 8.64 25.60 -2.16
CA GLU A 125 8.60 26.98 -2.69
C GLU A 125 9.20 27.96 -1.68
#